data_AF-A0A1U7MMY0-F1
#
_entry.id   AF-A0A1U7MMY0-F1
#
_cell.length_a   1.000
_cell.length_b   1.000
_cell.length_c   1.000
_cell.angle_alpha   90.00
_cell.angle_beta   90.00
_cell.angle_gamma   90.00
#
_symmetry.space_group_name_H-M   'P 1'
#
loop_
_entity.id
_entity.type
_entity.pdbx_description
1 polymer ?
#
loop_
_entity_poly.entity_id
_entity_poly.type
_entity_poly.pdbx_seq_one_letter_code
_entity_poly.pdbx_strand_id
1 'polypeptide(L)'
;MLTLAQLLVLPNLMVWAVAWLAGAGVHVGTVHVGWAESTPGELPLLPVLGALPEPGVLPPGLWAMALVPLVAGGWLGHRVVGAAPRLSTWWTKARTALVGALLVAGVALLLGWLSTGGLTPGLLGTVGVLPWRFAGLLGAQVAAGAVLVVTVRHLLGGRGPARR
;
A
#
# COMPACT_ATOMS: atom_id res chain seq x y z
N MET A 1 -27.60 8.88 -13.17
CA MET A 1 -27.32 9.18 -11.74
C MET A 1 -26.46 8.11 -11.09
N LEU A 2 -26.79 6.82 -11.22
CA LEU A 2 -25.96 5.73 -10.67
C LEU A 2 -24.50 5.75 -11.14
N THR A 3 -24.25 5.95 -12.43
CA THR A 3 -22.88 6.00 -12.99
C THR A 3 -22.05 7.14 -12.40
N LEU A 4 -22.66 8.30 -12.14
CA LEU A 4 -21.98 9.44 -11.52
C LEU A 4 -21.66 9.16 -10.05
N ALA A 5 -22.58 8.52 -9.32
CA ALA A 5 -22.33 8.08 -7.95
C ALA A 5 -21.18 7.06 -7.88
N GLN A 6 -21.10 6.13 -8.83
CA GLN A 6 -19.97 5.18 -8.92
C GLN A 6 -18.64 5.87 -9.18
N LEU A 7 -18.63 6.92 -10.01
CA LEU A 7 -17.42 7.70 -10.28
C LEU A 7 -16.95 8.48 -9.05
N LEU A 8 -17.88 8.96 -8.22
CA LEU A 8 -17.55 9.64 -6.95
C LEU A 8 -16.90 8.70 -5.92
N VAL A 9 -17.17 7.39 -5.98
CA VAL A 9 -16.59 6.39 -5.08
C VAL A 9 -15.21 5.92 -5.55
N LEU A 10 -14.85 6.21 -6.81
CA LEU A 10 -13.59 5.78 -7.42
C LEU A 10 -12.33 6.14 -6.59
N PRO A 11 -12.20 7.36 -6.01
CA PRO A 11 -11.05 7.68 -5.16
C PRO A 11 -10.93 6.75 -3.95
N ASN A 12 -12.05 6.34 -3.33
CA ASN A 12 -12.04 5.42 -2.21
C ASN A 12 -11.64 4.02 -2.67
N LEU A 13 -12.15 3.55 -3.81
CA LEU A 13 -11.76 2.27 -4.40
C LEU A 13 -10.26 2.20 -4.69
N MET A 14 -9.67 3.31 -5.15
CA MET A 14 -8.22 3.38 -5.36
C MET A 14 -7.45 3.21 -4.04
N VAL A 15 -7.89 3.85 -2.96
CA VAL A 15 -7.27 3.67 -1.64
C VAL A 15 -7.40 2.23 -1.16
N TRP A 16 -8.59 1.63 -1.33
CA TRP A 16 -8.85 0.24 -0.95
C TRP A 16 -8.01 -0.74 -1.76
N ALA A 17 -7.84 -0.50 -3.06
CA ALA A 17 -6.98 -1.29 -3.91
C ALA A 17 -5.52 -1.24 -3.43
N VAL A 18 -4.99 -0.05 -3.10
CA VAL A 18 -3.64 0.10 -2.57
C VAL A 18 -3.50 -0.58 -1.20
N ALA A 19 -4.51 -0.50 -0.34
CA ALA A 19 -4.52 -1.21 0.94
C ALA A 19 -4.53 -2.73 0.78
N TRP A 20 -5.30 -3.24 -0.18
CA TRP A 20 -5.31 -4.65 -0.52
C TRP A 20 -3.97 -5.09 -1.12
N LEU A 21 -3.35 -4.31 -2.02
CA LEU A 21 -2.00 -4.55 -2.53
C LEU A 21 -0.93 -4.55 -1.43
N ALA A 22 -1.13 -3.79 -0.36
CA ALA A 22 -0.25 -3.78 0.80
C ALA A 22 -0.51 -4.96 1.77
N GLY A 23 -1.64 -5.65 1.63
CA GLY A 23 -2.03 -6.80 2.48
C GLY A 23 -2.84 -6.42 3.72
N ALA A 24 -3.36 -5.20 3.78
CA ALA A 24 -4.24 -4.77 4.85
C ALA A 24 -5.66 -5.36 4.72
N GLY A 25 -6.02 -5.78 3.51
CA GLY A 25 -7.36 -6.24 3.15
C GLY A 25 -8.39 -5.10 3.13
N VAL A 26 -9.61 -5.43 2.75
CA VAL A 26 -10.72 -4.49 2.64
C VAL A 26 -11.95 -5.10 3.31
N HIS A 27 -12.70 -4.29 4.04
CA HIS A 27 -13.97 -4.68 4.64
C HIS A 27 -15.12 -3.97 3.91
N VAL A 28 -16.15 -4.73 3.56
CA VAL A 28 -17.42 -4.22 3.04
C VAL A 28 -18.52 -4.84 3.87
N GLY A 29 -18.94 -4.14 4.92
CA GLY A 29 -19.90 -4.69 5.86
C GLY A 29 -19.32 -5.89 6.60
N THR A 30 -19.97 -7.04 6.41
CA THR A 30 -19.53 -8.33 6.97
C THR A 30 -18.53 -9.08 6.10
N VAL A 31 -18.32 -8.65 4.86
CA VAL A 31 -17.35 -9.26 3.94
C VAL A 31 -15.97 -8.66 4.18
N HIS A 32 -14.97 -9.53 4.30
CA HIS A 32 -13.55 -9.18 4.28
C HIS A 32 -12.89 -9.83 3.08
N VAL A 33 -12.10 -9.04 2.34
CA VAL A 33 -11.32 -9.52 1.21
C VAL A 33 -9.84 -9.33 1.51
N GLY A 34 -9.14 -10.45 1.71
CA GLY A 34 -7.70 -10.52 1.93
C GLY A 34 -6.95 -11.13 0.74
N TRP A 35 -5.76 -11.67 0.98
CA TRP A 35 -4.99 -12.44 -0.01
C TRP A 35 -5.23 -13.94 0.06
N ALA A 36 -5.56 -14.46 1.24
CA ALA A 36 -5.75 -15.89 1.46
C ALA A 36 -7.21 -16.30 1.22
N GLU A 37 -8.15 -15.46 1.64
CA GLU A 37 -9.57 -15.76 1.62
C GLU A 37 -10.42 -14.49 1.45
N SER A 38 -11.63 -14.72 0.95
CA SER A 38 -12.75 -13.80 1.00
C SER A 38 -13.82 -14.40 1.91
N THR A 39 -14.27 -13.64 2.92
CA THR A 39 -15.27 -14.16 3.87
C THR A 39 -16.69 -14.05 3.29
N PRO A 40 -17.59 -14.99 3.62
CA PRO A 40 -18.99 -14.88 3.24
C PRO A 40 -19.65 -13.69 3.96
N GLY A 41 -20.60 -13.05 3.30
CA GLY A 41 -21.38 -11.95 3.86
C GLY A 41 -22.45 -11.45 2.89
N GLU A 42 -23.35 -10.63 3.42
CA GLU A 42 -24.46 -10.07 2.65
C GLU A 42 -24.04 -8.72 2.05
N LEU A 43 -23.99 -8.67 0.71
CA LEU A 43 -23.67 -7.46 -0.04
C LEU A 43 -24.94 -6.95 -0.74
N PRO A 44 -25.22 -5.63 -0.68
CA PRO A 44 -26.29 -5.06 -1.49
C PRO A 44 -25.95 -5.18 -2.98
N LEU A 45 -26.98 -5.17 -3.82
CA LEU A 45 -26.89 -5.25 -5.29
C LEU A 45 -26.33 -3.97 -5.93
N LEU A 46 -25.17 -3.51 -5.46
CA LEU A 46 -24.39 -2.44 -6.08
C LEU A 46 -23.43 -3.05 -7.10
N PRO A 47 -23.43 -2.62 -8.38
CA PRO A 47 -22.59 -3.25 -9.41
C PRO A 47 -21.09 -3.29 -9.06
N VAL A 48 -20.58 -2.28 -8.35
CA VAL A 48 -19.18 -2.24 -7.91
C VAL A 48 -18.85 -3.31 -6.87
N LEU A 49 -19.82 -3.71 -6.05
CA LEU A 49 -19.64 -4.76 -5.04
C LEU A 49 -19.77 -6.15 -5.66
N GLY A 50 -20.48 -6.28 -6.79
CA GLY A 50 -20.53 -7.52 -7.56
C GLY A 50 -19.19 -7.90 -8.22
N ALA A 51 -18.20 -7.01 -8.21
CA ALA A 51 -16.84 -7.31 -8.67
C ALA A 51 -15.96 -7.95 -7.58
N LEU A 52 -16.46 -8.05 -6.34
CA LEU A 52 -15.74 -8.72 -5.26
C LEU A 52 -15.66 -10.24 -5.53
N PRO A 53 -14.56 -10.90 -5.12
CA PRO A 53 -14.42 -12.33 -5.31
C PRO A 53 -15.48 -13.10 -4.50
N GLU A 54 -15.88 -14.24 -5.05
CA GLU A 54 -16.77 -15.17 -4.35
C GLU A 54 -16.13 -15.63 -3.01
N PRO A 55 -16.94 -15.87 -1.97
CA PRO A 55 -16.44 -16.35 -0.69
C PRO A 55 -15.67 -17.67 -0.82
N GLY A 56 -14.55 -17.76 -0.12
CA GLY A 56 -13.70 -18.96 -0.12
C GLY A 56 -12.21 -18.64 -0.20
N VAL A 57 -11.43 -19.70 -0.45
CA VAL A 57 -9.97 -19.63 -0.61
C VAL A 57 -9.65 -18.95 -1.93
N LEU A 58 -8.82 -17.91 -1.87
CA LEU A 58 -8.37 -17.19 -3.06
C LEU A 58 -7.17 -17.88 -3.72
N PRO A 59 -6.89 -17.60 -5.00
CA PRO A 59 -5.75 -18.17 -5.70
C PRO A 59 -4.43 -17.98 -4.93
N PRO A 60 -3.58 -19.02 -4.83
CA PRO A 60 -2.29 -18.89 -4.18
C PRO A 60 -1.42 -17.86 -4.92
N GLY A 61 -0.58 -17.15 -4.18
CA GLY A 61 0.37 -16.17 -4.76
C GLY A 61 -0.11 -14.72 -4.76
N LEU A 62 -1.32 -14.41 -4.30
CA LEU A 62 -1.79 -13.03 -4.18
C LEU A 62 -0.95 -12.16 -3.23
N TRP A 63 -0.20 -12.78 -2.30
CA TRP A 63 0.79 -12.09 -1.49
C TRP A 63 1.89 -11.39 -2.32
N ALA A 64 2.15 -11.86 -3.54
CA ALA A 64 3.13 -11.25 -4.45
C ALA A 64 2.73 -9.82 -4.86
N MET A 65 1.48 -9.42 -4.64
CA MET A 65 1.04 -8.03 -4.82
C MET A 65 1.79 -7.05 -3.91
N ALA A 66 2.33 -7.51 -2.78
CA ALA A 66 3.22 -6.74 -1.92
C ALA A 66 4.50 -6.27 -2.63
N LEU A 67 4.87 -6.89 -3.75
CA LEU A 67 6.00 -6.45 -4.57
C LEU A 67 5.79 -5.06 -5.15
N VAL A 68 4.54 -4.65 -5.40
CA VAL A 68 4.23 -3.32 -5.96
C VAL A 68 4.71 -2.19 -5.03
N PRO A 69 4.27 -2.11 -3.76
CA PRO A 69 4.78 -1.09 -2.83
C PRO A 69 6.26 -1.27 -2.49
N LEU A 70 6.79 -2.50 -2.48
CA LEU A 70 8.23 -2.75 -2.32
C LEU A 70 9.05 -2.12 -3.44
N VAL A 71 8.64 -2.32 -4.71
CA VAL A 71 9.32 -1.74 -5.88
C VAL A 71 9.18 -0.22 -5.87
N ALA A 72 8.02 0.33 -5.49
CA ALA A 72 7.84 1.76 -5.32
C ALA A 72 8.80 2.34 -4.26
N GLY A 73 8.98 1.64 -3.13
CA GLY A 73 10.00 1.95 -2.14
C GLY A 73 11.41 1.93 -2.71
N GLY A 74 11.75 0.89 -3.48
CA GLY A 74 13.04 0.79 -4.17
C GLY A 74 13.31 1.97 -5.09
N TRP A 75 12.30 2.41 -5.85
CA TRP A 75 12.38 3.59 -6.69
C TRP A 75 12.60 4.87 -5.87
N LEU A 76 11.91 5.03 -4.74
CA LEU A 76 12.16 6.13 -3.81
C LEU A 76 13.63 6.13 -3.32
N GLY A 77 14.15 4.97 -2.89
CA GLY A 77 15.54 4.81 -2.48
C GLY A 77 16.53 5.17 -3.61
N HIS A 78 16.24 4.74 -4.83
CA HIS A 78 17.02 5.08 -6.02
C HIS A 78 17.12 6.61 -6.23
N ARG A 79 15.99 7.30 -6.11
CA ARG A 79 15.88 8.76 -6.29
C ARG A 79 16.64 9.50 -5.19
N VAL A 80 16.53 9.04 -3.94
CA VAL A 80 17.28 9.60 -2.80
C VAL A 80 18.78 9.50 -3.03
N VAL A 81 19.28 8.33 -3.46
CA VAL A 81 20.72 8.18 -3.75
C VAL A 81 21.18 9.08 -4.90
N GLY A 82 20.35 9.25 -5.94
CA GLY A 82 20.67 10.09 -7.10
C GLY A 82 20.66 11.59 -6.80
N ALA A 83 19.80 12.04 -5.88
CA ALA A 83 19.69 13.44 -5.48
C ALA A 83 20.69 13.83 -4.38
N ALA A 84 21.15 12.88 -3.57
CA ALA A 84 22.07 13.15 -2.47
C ALA A 84 23.50 13.47 -2.97
N PRO A 85 24.24 14.37 -2.30
CA PRO A 85 25.64 14.63 -2.61
C PRO A 85 26.49 13.35 -2.59
N ARG A 86 27.48 13.27 -3.47
CA ARG A 86 28.37 12.09 -3.55
C ARG A 86 29.05 11.77 -2.22
N LEU A 87 29.42 12.79 -1.46
CA LEU A 87 30.08 12.69 -0.16
C LEU A 87 29.11 12.41 1.01
N SER A 88 27.81 12.34 0.76
CA SER A 88 26.81 12.04 1.78
C SER A 88 26.93 10.57 2.22
N THR A 89 26.98 10.38 3.55
CA THR A 89 27.10 9.07 4.18
C THR A 89 25.87 8.21 3.90
N TRP A 90 26.04 6.90 4.03
CA TRP A 90 24.92 5.95 3.92
C TRP A 90 23.79 6.29 4.89
N TRP A 91 24.11 6.67 6.13
CA TRP A 91 23.13 7.04 7.16
C TRP A 91 22.25 8.21 6.75
N THR A 92 22.82 9.26 6.13
CA THR A 92 22.04 10.41 5.66
C THR A 92 21.06 9.98 4.56
N LYS A 93 21.52 9.19 3.59
CA LYS A 93 20.67 8.66 2.50
C LYS A 93 19.56 7.75 3.04
N ALA A 94 19.89 6.85 3.97
CA ALA A 94 18.91 5.96 4.61
C ALA A 94 17.87 6.75 5.40
N ARG A 95 18.29 7.77 6.18
CA ARG A 95 17.38 8.62 6.95
C ARG A 95 16.42 9.38 6.03
N THR A 96 16.91 9.97 4.94
CA THR A 96 16.04 10.65 3.97
C THR A 96 15.02 9.69 3.34
N ALA A 97 15.45 8.48 2.99
CA ALA A 97 14.56 7.45 2.46
C ALA A 97 13.48 7.02 3.48
N LEU A 98 13.87 6.83 4.75
CA LEU A 98 12.95 6.48 5.83
C LEU A 98 11.94 7.59 6.14
N VAL A 99 12.36 8.86 6.11
CA VAL A 99 11.42 9.99 6.23
C VAL A 99 10.42 9.99 5.07
N GLY A 100 10.87 9.73 3.85
CA GLY A 100 9.97 9.56 2.70
C GLY A 100 8.96 8.44 2.89
N ALA A 101 9.40 7.27 3.37
CA ALA A 101 8.50 6.15 3.68
C ALA A 101 7.51 6.48 4.81
N LEU A 102 7.95 7.22 5.83
CA LEU A 102 7.08 7.68 6.91
C LEU A 102 6.00 8.65 6.40
N LEU A 103 6.35 9.55 5.48
CA LEU A 103 5.37 10.44 4.83
C LEU A 103 4.35 9.63 4.02
N VAL A 104 4.78 8.59 3.30
CA VAL A 104 3.86 7.69 2.59
C VAL A 104 2.92 6.99 3.59
N ALA A 105 3.44 6.50 4.72
CA ALA A 105 2.62 5.90 5.77
C ALA A 105 1.61 6.89 6.36
N GLY A 106 2.01 8.13 6.61
CA GLY A 106 1.13 9.19 7.11
C GLY A 106 0.02 9.56 6.13
N VAL A 107 0.35 9.68 4.84
CA VAL A 107 -0.65 9.91 3.78
C VAL A 107 -1.59 8.72 3.66
N ALA A 108 -1.08 7.49 3.69
CA ALA A 108 -1.89 6.28 3.65
C ALA A 108 -2.83 6.17 4.85
N LEU A 109 -2.37 6.57 6.04
CA LEU A 109 -3.21 6.65 7.24
C LEU A 109 -4.37 7.62 7.04
N LEU A 110 -4.08 8.84 6.58
CA LEU A 110 -5.09 9.87 6.34
C LEU A 110 -6.10 9.42 5.28
N LEU A 111 -5.63 8.90 4.15
CA LEU A 111 -6.49 8.41 3.07
C LEU A 111 -7.29 7.18 3.50
N GLY A 112 -6.69 6.26 4.25
CA GLY A 112 -7.39 5.11 4.83
C GLY A 112 -8.52 5.54 5.75
N TRP A 113 -8.28 6.57 6.57
CA TRP A 113 -9.30 7.14 7.45
C TRP A 113 -10.42 7.83 6.66
N LEU A 114 -10.09 8.67 5.66
CA LEU A 114 -11.07 9.38 4.83
C LEU A 114 -11.89 8.45 3.92
N SER A 115 -11.31 7.33 3.51
CA SER A 115 -11.96 6.36 2.62
C SER A 115 -12.75 5.28 3.37
N THR A 116 -12.82 5.34 4.71
CA THR A 116 -13.52 4.36 5.54
C THR A 116 -14.72 5.01 6.22
N GLY A 117 -15.90 4.40 6.04
CA GLY A 117 -17.14 4.91 6.62
C GLY A 117 -18.27 3.88 6.61
N GLY A 118 -19.30 4.11 7.40
CA GLY A 118 -20.53 3.30 7.40
C GLY A 118 -21.59 3.92 6.48
N LEU A 119 -22.25 3.11 5.67
CA LEU A 119 -23.34 3.57 4.78
C LEU A 119 -24.72 3.37 5.40
N THR A 120 -24.92 2.30 6.18
CA THR A 120 -26.18 2.01 6.88
C THR A 120 -25.90 1.35 8.23
N PRO A 121 -26.74 1.59 9.26
CA PRO A 121 -26.74 0.77 10.46
C PRO A 121 -26.98 -0.70 10.10
N GLY A 122 -26.13 -1.61 10.60
CA GLY A 122 -26.20 -3.04 10.28
C GLY A 122 -25.28 -3.44 9.13
N LEU A 123 -25.84 -3.85 7.99
CA LEU A 123 -25.15 -4.54 6.89
C LEU A 123 -23.91 -3.81 6.36
N LEU A 124 -23.95 -2.48 6.23
CA LEU A 124 -22.80 -1.66 5.80
C LEU A 124 -22.29 -0.78 6.94
N GLY A 125 -22.25 -1.30 8.16
CA GLY A 125 -21.78 -0.55 9.33
C GLY A 125 -20.33 -0.07 9.21
N THR A 126 -19.50 -0.78 8.45
CA THR A 126 -18.13 -0.34 8.13
C THR A 126 -17.76 -0.79 6.72
N VAL A 127 -17.39 0.17 5.87
CA VAL A 127 -16.89 -0.08 4.52
C VAL A 127 -15.59 0.69 4.36
N GLY A 128 -14.50 -0.03 4.09
CA GLY A 128 -13.18 0.55 3.88
C GLY A 128 -12.06 -0.34 4.39
N VAL A 129 -11.02 0.30 4.94
CA VAL A 129 -9.77 -0.37 5.32
C VAL A 129 -9.47 -0.07 6.78
N LEU A 130 -8.74 -0.96 7.46
CA LEU A 130 -8.25 -0.65 8.80
C LEU A 130 -7.06 0.33 8.70
N PRO A 131 -7.22 1.63 9.03
CA PRO A 131 -6.25 2.65 8.58
C PRO A 131 -4.84 2.45 9.13
N TRP A 132 -4.73 2.01 10.39
CA TRP A 132 -3.45 1.73 11.04
C TRP A 132 -2.72 0.55 10.41
N ARG A 133 -3.44 -0.52 10.07
CA ARG A 133 -2.87 -1.70 9.41
C ARG A 133 -2.42 -1.36 7.98
N PHE A 134 -3.24 -0.59 7.27
CA PHE A 134 -2.90 -0.09 5.93
C PHE A 134 -1.62 0.76 5.95
N ALA A 135 -1.59 1.79 6.79
CA ALA A 135 -0.44 2.68 6.91
C ALA A 135 0.84 1.94 7.33
N GLY A 136 0.72 1.03 8.32
CA GLY A 136 1.84 0.25 8.83
C GLY A 136 2.44 -0.68 7.78
N LEU A 137 1.61 -1.47 7.09
CA LEU A 137 2.08 -2.41 6.07
C LEU A 137 2.68 -1.68 4.85
N LEU A 138 1.97 -0.68 4.32
CA LEU A 138 2.46 0.08 3.17
C LEU A 138 3.76 0.82 3.51
N GLY A 139 3.79 1.49 4.66
CA GLY A 139 4.98 2.19 5.15
C GLY A 139 6.18 1.25 5.31
N ALA A 140 5.96 0.07 5.90
CA ALA A 140 7.00 -0.94 6.08
C ALA A 140 7.54 -1.47 4.74
N GLN A 141 6.66 -1.77 3.78
CA GLN A 141 7.05 -2.22 2.44
C GLN A 141 7.85 -1.15 1.70
N VAL A 142 7.38 0.10 1.72
CA VAL A 142 8.08 1.22 1.08
C VAL A 142 9.44 1.48 1.74
N ALA A 143 9.51 1.45 3.07
CA ALA A 143 10.76 1.59 3.81
C ALA A 143 11.75 0.46 3.48
N ALA A 144 11.28 -0.78 3.47
CA ALA A 144 12.09 -1.95 3.14
C ALA A 144 12.70 -1.85 1.73
N GLY A 145 11.87 -1.54 0.73
CA GLY A 145 12.34 -1.34 -0.64
C GLY A 145 13.35 -0.19 -0.75
N ALA A 146 13.09 0.93 -0.09
CA ALA A 146 13.96 2.11 -0.16
C ALA A 146 15.33 1.85 0.48
N VAL A 147 15.36 1.24 1.67
CA VAL A 147 16.59 0.91 2.39
C VAL A 147 17.40 -0.15 1.63
N LEU A 148 16.74 -1.15 1.04
CA LEU A 148 17.39 -2.15 0.20
C LEU A 148 18.18 -1.47 -0.93
N VAL A 149 17.52 -0.60 -1.70
CA VAL A 149 18.17 0.08 -2.84
C VAL A 149 19.26 1.05 -2.41
N VAL A 150 19.05 1.81 -1.32
CA VAL A 150 20.10 2.68 -0.75
C VAL A 150 21.34 1.87 -0.39
N THR A 151 21.15 0.72 0.24
CA THR A 151 22.23 -0.17 0.68
C THR A 151 22.95 -0.80 -0.50
N VAL A 152 22.23 -1.38 -1.45
CA VAL A 152 22.82 -1.98 -2.67
C VAL A 152 23.65 -0.94 -3.43
N ARG A 153 23.12 0.27 -3.64
CA ARG A 153 23.86 1.33 -4.35
C ARG A 153 25.10 1.82 -3.60
N HIS A 154 25.05 1.87 -2.27
CA HIS A 154 26.22 2.21 -1.47
C HIS A 154 27.33 1.16 -1.63
N LEU A 155 26.98 -0.12 -1.56
CA LEU A 155 27.93 -1.23 -1.72
C LEU A 155 28.54 -1.31 -3.13
N LEU A 156 27.78 -0.94 -4.17
CA LEU A 156 28.28 -0.86 -5.54
C LEU A 156 29.19 0.35 -5.75
N GLY A 157 28.88 1.50 -5.14
CA GLY A 157 29.70 2.71 -5.23
C GLY A 157 31.07 2.61 -4.53
N GLY A 158 31.20 1.75 -3.52
CA GLY A 158 32.46 1.51 -2.81
C GLY A 158 33.49 0.65 -3.58
N ARG A 159 33.12 0.02 -4.70
CA ARG A 159 33.99 -0.89 -5.48
C ARG A 159 34.70 -0.21 -6.66
N GLY A 160 34.80 1.12 -6.68
CA GLY A 160 35.55 1.84 -7.71
C GLY A 160 37.05 1.49 -7.66
N PRO A 161 37.71 1.21 -8.81
CA PRO A 161 39.12 0.81 -8.82
C PRO A 161 39.96 1.92 -8.19
N ALA A 162 40.76 1.57 -7.19
CA ALA A 162 41.83 2.40 -6.67
C ALA A 162 42.75 2.76 -7.84
N ARG A 163 42.61 3.98 -8.38
CA ARG A 163 43.52 4.51 -9.37
C ARG A 163 44.87 4.69 -8.68
N ARG A 164 45.79 3.79 -9.01
CA ARG A 164 47.24 3.96 -8.83
C ARG A 164 47.75 5.02 -9.81
#